data_AF-A0A7W9LZX4-F1
#
_entry.id   AF-A0A7W9LZX4-F1
#
_cell.length_a   1.000
_cell.length_b   1.000
_cell.length_c   1.000
_cell.angle_alpha   90.00
_cell.angle_beta   90.00
_cell.angle_gamma   90.00
#
_symmetry.space_group_name_H-M   'P 1'
#
loop_
_entity.id
_entity.type
_entity.pdbx_description
1 polymer ?
#
loop_
_entity_poly.entity_id
_entity_poly.type
_entity_poly.pdbx_seq_one_letter_code
_entity_poly.pdbx_strand_id
1 'polypeptide(L)'
;MSVTVTGARGALGERDFRRVAESVSFIQDTSTAEALAAVLGGDAPAAALPHLEFLHAAVLVAVERVPDAVSVLADLGVEAREPVPSVVVRDRLRRRTGQDLDVRIVRGKVAGGPRELELFVVAGGSALSDEDREAESHLAFRVTNGDDVLVRGLCGTLLDAGLVVDGGGYNDHENMTVLYFRGVAPAARMELKLPGRHPDLLARHVGPPDRSRREMLDLMTGAWRTSAVAVVAELGVADLLADGPLGTADLAERTGTREDNLRRLLAYLAALGVFDRDGDEWSLTDVGAMLRSDAAGSQRDLARIYGGLFYRSFGALEHTVRTGGSAFSHVYGVPPFEHFARHPADARLFEGAMAAGTAFLELVPGVLDLPATGTVVDVAGGDGRLLGLVLDSVPGLRGVLFDRPHVAGAAADVLAGYGERAEVVAGDFFDDPVPPGGDVYLLSRILHDWDDERCSVILRNVRAAMAEGATLALVERPIRDGRPAVLPLAFSVHMMANTTQGRERTTDEFRELLSANGFTLEDVRELPLDMAVLVARATV
;
A
#
# COMPACT_ATOMS: atom_id res chain seq x y z
N MET A 1 -18.45 27.38 16.38
CA MET A 1 -19.11 28.36 17.27
C MET A 1 -18.12 28.74 18.37
N SER A 2 -17.90 30.03 18.61
CA SER A 2 -17.06 30.52 19.72
C SER A 2 -17.81 30.33 21.03
N VAL A 3 -17.45 29.31 21.81
CA VAL A 3 -17.99 29.11 23.16
C VAL A 3 -17.37 30.14 24.10
N THR A 4 -18.17 31.06 24.61
CA THR A 4 -17.74 32.04 25.62
C THR A 4 -17.61 31.32 26.96
N VAL A 5 -16.39 30.93 27.34
CA VAL A 5 -16.18 30.13 28.55
C VAL A 5 -16.04 31.05 29.78
N THR A 6 -17.06 31.07 30.65
CA THR A 6 -17.03 31.73 31.96
C THR A 6 -17.06 30.70 33.08
N GLY A 7 -15.88 30.38 33.62
CA GLY A 7 -15.65 29.52 34.81
C GLY A 7 -14.29 29.84 35.42
N ALA A 8 -14.04 29.42 36.68
CA ALA A 8 -12.81 29.78 37.38
C ALA A 8 -11.57 29.15 36.72
N ARG A 9 -10.88 29.92 35.86
CA ARG A 9 -9.63 29.58 35.16
C ARG A 9 -8.47 29.12 36.07
N GLY A 10 -8.59 29.26 37.39
CA GLY A 10 -7.44 29.31 38.29
C GLY A 10 -6.65 28.01 38.45
N ALA A 11 -7.19 26.86 38.04
CA ALA A 11 -6.67 25.56 38.48
C ALA A 11 -6.38 24.53 37.36
N LEU A 12 -6.91 24.75 36.15
CA LEU A 12 -6.56 24.00 34.94
C LEU A 12 -5.85 24.93 33.96
N GLY A 13 -4.87 24.43 33.22
CA GLY A 13 -4.29 25.15 32.09
C GLY A 13 -5.38 25.47 31.05
N GLU A 14 -5.26 26.61 30.35
CA GLU A 14 -6.27 27.11 29.41
C GLU A 14 -6.74 26.06 28.40
N ARG A 15 -5.79 25.26 27.92
CA ARG A 15 -6.05 24.17 26.98
C ARG A 15 -6.91 23.07 27.60
N ASP A 16 -6.55 22.56 28.77
CA ASP A 16 -7.28 21.46 29.41
C ASP A 16 -8.66 21.92 29.84
N PHE A 17 -8.78 23.15 30.32
CA PHE A 17 -10.07 23.78 30.58
C PHE A 17 -10.96 23.82 29.32
N ARG A 18 -10.41 24.25 28.18
CA ARG A 18 -11.13 24.29 26.90
C ARG A 18 -11.62 22.90 26.49
N ARG A 19 -10.74 21.89 26.54
CA ARG A 19 -11.09 20.50 26.19
C ARG A 19 -12.20 19.94 27.08
N VAL A 20 -12.14 20.21 28.38
CA VAL A 20 -13.19 19.78 29.33
C VAL A 20 -14.51 20.50 29.01
N ALA A 21 -14.49 21.82 28.81
CA ALA A 21 -15.69 22.59 28.48
C ALA A 21 -16.32 22.17 27.14
N GLU A 22 -15.50 21.93 26.11
CA GLU A 22 -15.94 21.41 24.81
C GLU A 22 -16.55 20.01 24.96
N SER A 23 -15.95 19.14 25.79
CA SER A 23 -16.49 17.80 26.05
C SER A 23 -17.83 17.84 26.79
N VAL A 24 -17.99 18.77 27.74
CA VAL A 24 -19.27 18.98 28.45
C VAL A 24 -20.37 19.40 27.47
N SER A 25 -20.11 20.42 26.65
CA SER A 25 -21.06 20.87 25.63
C SER A 25 -21.36 19.76 24.62
N PHE A 26 -20.34 19.03 24.16
CA PHE A 26 -20.52 17.89 23.27
C PHE A 26 -21.44 16.83 23.89
N ILE A 27 -21.24 16.47 25.16
CA ILE A 27 -22.10 15.47 25.83
C ILE A 27 -23.56 15.93 25.93
N GLN A 28 -23.81 17.23 26.14
CA GLN A 28 -25.15 17.80 26.26
C GLN A 28 -25.90 17.80 24.93
N ASP A 29 -25.23 18.24 23.87
CA ASP A 29 -25.90 18.62 22.62
C ASP A 29 -25.88 17.51 21.55
N THR A 30 -25.08 16.45 21.75
CA THR A 30 -24.80 15.44 20.70
C THR A 30 -25.67 14.19 20.83
N SER A 31 -26.29 13.74 19.74
CA SER A 31 -26.99 12.46 19.66
C SER A 31 -26.03 11.25 19.58
N THR A 32 -26.53 10.02 19.74
CA THR A 32 -25.69 8.82 19.51
C THR A 32 -25.12 8.79 18.09
N ALA A 33 -25.90 9.25 17.10
CA ALA A 33 -25.47 9.27 15.70
C ALA A 33 -24.32 10.24 15.46
N GLU A 34 -24.43 11.47 15.97
CA GLU A 34 -23.37 12.47 15.85
C GLU A 34 -22.11 12.07 16.63
N ALA A 35 -22.27 11.43 17.80
CA ALA A 35 -21.14 10.92 18.56
C ALA A 35 -20.40 9.80 17.80
N LEU A 36 -21.14 8.87 17.17
CA LEU A 36 -20.53 7.82 16.36
C LEU A 36 -19.86 8.40 15.10
N ALA A 37 -20.49 9.38 14.46
CA ALA A 37 -19.92 10.10 13.32
C ALA A 37 -18.59 10.79 13.66
N ALA A 38 -18.49 11.37 14.86
CA ALA A 38 -17.26 11.98 15.36
C ALA A 38 -16.10 10.97 15.51
N VAL A 39 -16.39 9.72 15.89
CA VAL A 39 -15.37 8.64 15.93
C VAL A 39 -14.94 8.24 14.51
N LEU A 40 -15.90 8.11 13.60
CA LEU A 40 -15.69 7.62 12.25
C LEU A 40 -15.02 8.65 11.32
N GLY A 41 -15.19 9.95 11.61
CA GLY A 41 -14.82 11.02 10.69
C GLY A 41 -15.76 11.14 9.49
N GLY A 42 -16.99 10.63 9.61
CA GLY A 42 -17.98 10.55 8.53
C GLY A 42 -19.34 10.08 9.04
N ASP A 43 -20.26 9.73 8.14
CA ASP A 43 -21.63 9.36 8.52
C ASP A 43 -21.70 8.08 9.36
N ALA A 44 -22.56 8.10 10.38
CA ALA A 44 -22.80 6.94 11.24
C ALA A 44 -23.66 5.88 10.52
N PRO A 45 -23.27 4.58 10.53
CA PRO A 45 -24.05 3.53 9.91
C PRO A 45 -25.45 3.41 10.53
N ALA A 46 -26.49 3.62 9.72
CA ALA A 46 -27.88 3.58 10.20
C ALA A 46 -28.24 2.23 10.87
N ALA A 47 -27.64 1.12 10.41
CA ALA A 47 -27.83 -0.20 10.99
C ALA A 47 -27.24 -0.36 12.40
N ALA A 48 -26.22 0.43 12.76
CA ALA A 48 -25.59 0.37 14.08
C ALA A 48 -26.37 1.15 15.15
N LEU A 49 -27.03 2.25 14.76
CA LEU A 49 -27.65 3.21 15.67
C LEU A 49 -28.70 2.62 16.64
N PRO A 50 -29.60 1.70 16.23
CA PRO A 50 -30.58 1.11 17.14
C PRO A 50 -29.95 0.29 18.29
N HIS A 51 -28.70 -0.14 18.11
CA HIS A 51 -27.98 -1.01 19.03
C HIS A 51 -27.03 -0.25 19.95
N LEU A 52 -26.91 1.07 19.80
CA LEU A 52 -25.93 1.90 20.51
C LEU A 52 -26.61 3.01 21.32
N GLU A 53 -26.04 3.27 22.49
CA GLU A 53 -26.37 4.43 23.32
C GLU A 53 -25.08 5.14 23.70
N PHE A 54 -24.94 6.42 23.31
CA PHE A 54 -23.79 7.23 23.73
C PHE A 54 -23.85 7.53 25.24
N LEU A 55 -22.80 7.14 25.96
CA LEU A 55 -22.73 7.18 27.42
C LEU A 55 -21.96 8.36 27.98
N HIS A 56 -20.69 8.48 27.57
CA HIS A 56 -19.77 9.48 28.11
C HIS A 56 -18.63 9.77 27.13
N ALA A 57 -18.01 10.92 27.31
CA ALA A 57 -16.69 11.23 26.78
C ALA A 57 -15.67 11.17 27.91
N ALA A 58 -14.45 10.74 27.60
CA ALA A 58 -13.34 10.74 28.52
C ALA A 58 -12.21 11.68 28.05
N VAL A 59 -11.61 12.40 28.99
CA VAL A 59 -10.50 13.32 28.72
C VAL A 59 -9.42 13.27 29.80
N LEU A 60 -8.16 13.30 29.36
CA LEU A 60 -6.99 13.42 30.24
C LEU A 60 -6.62 14.89 30.46
N VAL A 61 -6.40 15.27 31.72
CA VAL A 61 -5.99 16.61 32.15
C VAL A 61 -4.89 16.57 33.21
N ALA A 62 -4.12 17.65 33.30
CA ALA A 62 -3.14 17.84 34.38
C ALA A 62 -3.57 18.99 35.31
N VAL A 63 -3.47 18.76 36.62
CA VAL A 63 -3.74 19.75 37.68
C VAL A 63 -2.70 19.63 38.79
N GLU A 64 -2.55 20.68 39.59
CA GLU A 64 -1.73 20.61 40.80
C GLU A 64 -2.34 19.67 41.83
N ARG A 65 -3.66 19.77 42.08
CA ARG A 65 -4.36 18.93 43.06
C ARG A 65 -5.68 18.42 42.48
N VAL A 66 -6.02 17.17 42.76
CA VAL A 66 -7.26 16.54 42.27
C VAL A 66 -8.56 17.30 42.64
N PRO A 67 -8.72 17.89 43.84
CA PRO A 67 -9.89 18.70 44.17
C PRO A 67 -10.11 19.91 43.26
N ASP A 68 -9.03 20.41 42.63
CA ASP A 68 -9.11 21.54 41.71
C ASP A 68 -9.88 21.16 40.43
N ALA A 69 -9.66 19.94 39.92
CA ALA A 69 -10.43 19.40 38.80
C ALA A 69 -11.92 19.24 39.14
N VAL A 70 -12.23 18.78 40.36
CA VAL A 70 -13.62 18.65 40.85
C VAL A 70 -14.33 20.01 40.91
N SER A 71 -13.64 21.04 41.38
CA SER A 71 -14.19 22.41 41.42
C SER A 71 -14.52 22.92 40.02
N VAL A 72 -13.65 22.68 39.04
CA VAL A 72 -13.90 23.09 37.65
C VAL A 72 -15.09 22.33 37.05
N LEU A 73 -15.23 21.04 37.34
CA LEU A 73 -16.39 20.27 36.91
C LEU A 73 -17.69 20.86 37.46
N ALA A 74 -17.72 21.26 38.73
CA ALA A 74 -18.88 21.92 39.33
C ALA A 74 -19.23 23.24 38.62
N ASP A 75 -18.24 24.08 38.30
CA ASP A 75 -18.43 25.34 37.55
C ASP A 75 -19.01 25.10 36.15
N LEU A 76 -18.69 23.95 35.53
CA LEU A 76 -19.19 23.54 34.22
C LEU A 76 -20.51 22.75 34.30
N GLY A 77 -21.14 22.68 35.48
CA GLY A 77 -22.42 21.98 35.66
C GLY A 77 -22.30 20.45 35.64
N VAL A 78 -21.15 19.91 36.04
CA VAL A 78 -20.90 18.47 36.16
C VAL A 78 -20.88 18.05 37.63
N GLU A 79 -21.80 17.17 38.01
CA GLU A 79 -21.89 16.62 39.37
C GLU A 79 -20.90 15.46 39.52
N ALA A 80 -19.69 15.77 40.01
CA ALA A 80 -18.59 14.82 40.16
C ALA A 80 -18.76 13.86 41.35
N ARG A 81 -18.39 12.60 41.14
CA ARG A 81 -18.24 11.56 42.16
C ARG A 81 -16.86 11.62 42.80
N GLU A 82 -16.68 10.86 43.88
CA GLU A 82 -15.40 10.75 44.58
C GLU A 82 -14.28 10.24 43.63
N PRO A 83 -13.12 10.94 43.57
CA PRO A 83 -12.00 10.51 42.75
C PRO A 83 -11.42 9.16 43.17
N VAL A 84 -11.27 8.24 42.22
CA VAL A 84 -10.68 6.90 42.46
C VAL A 84 -9.32 6.73 41.77
N PRO A 85 -8.37 5.95 42.30
CA PRO A 85 -7.12 5.67 41.60
C PRO A 85 -7.32 4.95 40.25
N SER A 86 -6.61 5.40 39.21
CA SER A 86 -6.54 4.69 37.92
C SER A 86 -5.25 3.89 37.82
N VAL A 87 -5.33 2.57 37.90
CA VAL A 87 -4.15 1.70 37.67
C VAL A 87 -3.85 1.59 36.18
N VAL A 88 -4.88 1.45 35.34
CA VAL A 88 -4.72 1.20 33.90
C VAL A 88 -4.13 2.40 33.16
N VAL A 89 -4.69 3.60 33.37
CA VAL A 89 -4.21 4.81 32.69
C VAL A 89 -2.84 5.21 33.22
N ARG A 90 -2.59 5.03 34.53
CA ARG A 90 -1.26 5.21 35.11
C ARG A 90 -0.22 4.31 34.44
N ASP A 91 -0.50 3.01 34.31
CA ASP A 91 0.45 2.08 33.71
C ASP A 91 0.70 2.39 32.22
N ARG A 92 -0.34 2.84 31.48
CA ARG A 92 -0.21 3.28 30.08
C ARG A 92 0.63 4.55 29.95
N LEU A 93 0.37 5.55 30.78
CA LEU A 93 1.16 6.78 30.81
C LEU A 93 2.61 6.49 31.21
N ARG A 94 2.84 5.67 32.25
CA ARG A 94 4.19 5.27 32.66
C ARG A 94 4.99 4.60 31.55
N ARG A 95 4.36 3.75 30.73
CA ARG A 95 5.04 3.13 29.57
C ARG A 95 5.40 4.14 28.49
N ARG A 96 4.59 5.19 28.31
CA ARG A 96 4.80 6.22 27.27
C ARG A 96 5.79 7.30 27.71
N THR A 97 5.62 7.82 28.92
CA THR A 97 6.39 8.95 29.45
C THR A 97 7.61 8.53 30.27
N GLY A 98 7.65 7.26 30.72
CA GLY A 98 8.65 6.77 31.67
C GLY A 98 8.44 7.25 33.12
N GLN A 99 7.41 8.07 33.38
CA GLN A 99 7.15 8.68 34.67
C GLN A 99 6.12 7.89 35.48
N ASP A 100 6.29 7.82 36.80
CA ASP A 100 5.30 7.27 37.70
C ASP A 100 4.39 8.40 38.20
N LEU A 101 3.21 8.52 37.59
CA LEU A 101 2.27 9.63 37.80
C LEU A 101 1.13 9.21 38.73
N ASP A 102 0.66 10.11 39.61
CA ASP A 102 -0.61 9.90 40.34
C ASP A 102 -1.78 10.24 39.42
N VAL A 103 -2.48 9.20 38.96
CA VAL A 103 -3.62 9.32 38.05
C VAL A 103 -4.90 8.92 38.78
N ARG A 104 -5.87 9.84 38.82
CA ARG A 104 -7.21 9.62 39.37
C ARG A 104 -8.27 9.66 38.28
N ILE A 105 -9.34 8.88 38.44
CA ILE A 105 -10.54 8.93 37.62
C ILE A 105 -11.57 9.75 38.40
N VAL A 106 -12.10 10.80 37.77
CA VAL A 106 -13.22 11.58 38.28
C VAL A 106 -14.36 11.48 37.28
N ARG A 107 -15.40 10.73 37.63
CA ARG A 107 -16.63 10.65 36.82
C ARG A 107 -17.64 11.65 37.35
N GLY A 108 -18.37 12.31 36.46
CA GLY A 108 -19.46 13.19 36.88
C GLY A 108 -20.62 13.23 35.90
N LYS A 109 -21.83 13.40 36.43
CA LYS A 109 -23.03 13.51 35.61
C LYS A 109 -23.14 14.92 35.04
N VAL A 110 -23.32 15.04 33.75
CA VAL A 110 -23.47 16.34 33.08
C VAL A 110 -24.90 16.84 33.25
N ALA A 111 -25.07 18.08 33.70
CA ALA A 111 -26.40 18.68 33.86
C ALA A 111 -27.19 18.65 32.54
N GLY A 112 -28.49 18.34 32.62
CA GLY A 112 -29.38 18.31 31.46
C GLY A 112 -29.54 16.93 30.80
N GLY A 113 -28.83 15.88 31.24
CA GLY A 113 -28.97 14.54 30.65
C GLY A 113 -28.53 13.38 31.57
N PRO A 114 -28.68 12.13 31.10
CA PRO A 114 -28.26 10.93 31.83
C PRO A 114 -26.76 10.60 31.66
N ARG A 115 -26.06 11.37 30.84
CA ARG A 115 -24.69 11.09 30.39
C ARG A 115 -23.64 11.62 31.36
N GLU A 116 -22.48 11.00 31.32
CA GLU A 116 -21.36 11.33 32.21
C GLU A 116 -20.19 11.93 31.43
N LEU A 117 -19.30 12.59 32.16
CA LEU A 117 -17.96 12.94 31.72
C LEU A 117 -16.98 12.17 32.60
N GLU A 118 -15.98 11.53 31.99
CA GLU A 118 -14.89 10.85 32.71
C GLU A 118 -13.59 11.66 32.56
N LEU A 119 -13.05 12.15 33.67
CA LEU A 119 -11.76 12.82 33.69
C LEU A 119 -10.68 11.88 34.22
N PHE A 120 -9.62 11.70 33.43
CA PHE A 120 -8.35 11.19 33.93
C PHE A 120 -7.52 12.38 34.39
N VAL A 121 -7.27 12.46 35.69
CA VAL A 121 -6.62 13.60 36.35
C VAL A 121 -5.22 13.20 36.77
N VAL A 122 -4.21 13.83 36.18
CA VAL A 122 -2.82 13.71 36.60
C VAL A 122 -2.51 14.81 37.62
N ALA A 123 -2.16 14.42 38.84
CA ALA A 123 -1.85 15.36 39.92
C ALA A 123 -0.37 15.83 39.89
N GLY A 124 -0.08 16.97 40.54
CA GLY A 124 1.27 17.52 40.70
C GLY A 124 1.80 18.31 39.50
N GLY A 125 0.91 18.83 38.63
CA GLY A 125 1.30 19.76 37.56
C GLY A 125 2.18 19.15 36.47
N SER A 126 2.18 17.83 36.33
CA SER A 126 3.03 17.10 35.36
C SER A 126 2.73 17.53 33.92
N ALA A 127 3.78 17.80 33.14
CA ALA A 127 3.64 18.14 31.73
C ALA A 127 3.20 16.91 30.92
N LEU A 128 2.02 16.98 30.32
CA LEU A 128 1.51 15.99 29.37
C LEU A 128 1.73 16.50 27.94
N SER A 129 1.99 15.62 26.98
CA SER A 129 1.98 15.97 25.56
C SER A 129 0.55 16.00 24.98
N ASP A 130 0.45 16.38 23.72
CA ASP A 130 -0.80 16.39 22.95
C ASP A 130 -1.23 14.96 22.63
N GLU A 131 -0.26 14.17 22.22
CA GLU A 131 -0.40 12.75 21.96
C GLU A 131 -0.86 12.00 23.22
N ASP A 132 -0.34 12.35 24.40
CA ASP A 132 -0.76 11.74 25.66
C ASP A 132 -2.25 11.95 25.94
N ARG A 133 -2.70 13.19 25.69
CA ARG A 133 -4.07 13.64 25.88
C ARG A 133 -5.04 13.02 24.90
N GLU A 134 -4.64 12.91 23.64
CA GLU A 134 -5.45 12.34 22.56
C GLU A 134 -5.59 10.82 22.73
N ALA A 135 -4.49 10.12 23.05
CA ALA A 135 -4.51 8.67 23.21
C ALA A 135 -5.33 8.17 24.41
N GLU A 136 -5.55 9.01 25.42
CA GLU A 136 -6.42 8.68 26.57
C GLU A 136 -7.83 9.30 26.45
N SER A 137 -8.11 10.04 25.39
CA SER A 137 -9.45 10.53 25.08
C SER A 137 -10.26 9.50 24.30
N HIS A 138 -11.52 9.30 24.67
CA HIS A 138 -12.40 8.37 23.97
C HIS A 138 -13.87 8.73 24.14
N LEU A 139 -14.71 8.21 23.23
CA LEU A 139 -16.17 8.23 23.33
C LEU A 139 -16.68 6.82 23.64
N ALA A 140 -17.52 6.69 24.65
CA ALA A 140 -18.04 5.40 25.10
C ALA A 140 -19.52 5.21 24.74
N PHE A 141 -19.84 4.01 24.27
CA PHE A 141 -21.17 3.59 23.85
C PHE A 141 -21.57 2.31 24.57
N ARG A 142 -22.83 2.19 24.94
CA ARG A 142 -23.42 0.95 25.46
C ARG A 142 -24.11 0.20 24.34
N VAL A 143 -23.97 -1.12 24.34
CA VAL A 143 -24.83 -1.97 23.53
C VAL A 143 -26.18 -2.16 24.22
N THR A 144 -27.26 -1.81 23.53
CA THR A 144 -28.64 -1.88 24.08
C THR A 144 -29.17 -3.32 24.14
N ASN A 145 -28.65 -4.23 23.31
CA ASN A 145 -28.98 -5.65 23.31
C ASN A 145 -27.70 -6.50 23.34
N GLY A 146 -27.46 -7.20 24.46
CA GLY A 146 -26.27 -8.01 24.70
C GLY A 146 -26.25 -9.39 24.02
N ASP A 147 -27.13 -9.67 23.07
CA ASP A 147 -27.06 -10.91 22.29
C ASP A 147 -25.77 -10.98 21.45
N ASP A 148 -24.97 -12.01 21.66
CA ASP A 148 -23.66 -12.18 21.03
C ASP A 148 -23.70 -12.16 19.49
N VAL A 149 -24.79 -12.63 18.86
CA VAL A 149 -24.90 -12.65 17.39
C VAL A 149 -25.13 -11.23 16.88
N LEU A 150 -26.04 -10.48 17.52
CA LEU A 150 -26.28 -9.08 17.19
C LEU A 150 -25.04 -8.22 17.40
N VAL A 151 -24.34 -8.44 18.51
CA VAL A 151 -23.09 -7.71 18.81
C VAL A 151 -22.01 -8.02 17.77
N ARG A 152 -21.90 -9.26 17.30
CA ARG A 152 -20.97 -9.60 16.21
C ARG A 152 -21.30 -8.86 14.92
N GLY A 153 -22.59 -8.83 14.54
CA GLY A 153 -23.05 -8.06 13.37
C GLY A 153 -22.78 -6.56 13.51
N LEU A 154 -22.97 -6.01 14.71
CA LEU A 154 -22.63 -4.63 15.04
C LEU A 154 -21.12 -4.37 14.90
N CYS A 155 -20.27 -5.24 15.44
CA CYS A 155 -18.82 -5.12 15.28
C CYS A 155 -18.40 -5.18 13.80
N GLY A 156 -18.99 -6.08 13.01
CA GLY A 156 -18.79 -6.12 11.56
C GLY A 156 -19.14 -4.80 10.89
N THR A 157 -20.34 -4.27 11.15
CA THR A 157 -20.80 -2.96 10.65
C THR A 157 -19.82 -1.83 11.00
N LEU A 158 -19.28 -1.83 12.22
CA LEU A 158 -18.32 -0.82 12.66
C LEU A 158 -16.97 -0.93 11.96
N LEU A 159 -16.50 -2.16 11.69
CA LEU A 159 -15.27 -2.41 10.93
C LEU A 159 -15.44 -2.01 9.46
N ASP A 160 -16.57 -2.34 8.85
CA ASP A 160 -16.90 -1.96 7.48
C ASP A 160 -17.02 -0.43 7.31
N ALA A 161 -17.45 0.27 8.36
CA ALA A 161 -17.49 1.72 8.42
C ALA A 161 -16.10 2.36 8.60
N GLY A 162 -15.03 1.57 8.72
CA GLY A 162 -13.66 2.04 8.76
C GLY A 162 -13.04 2.14 10.16
N LEU A 163 -13.70 1.64 11.21
CA LEU A 163 -13.03 1.46 12.51
C LEU A 163 -12.06 0.29 12.47
N VAL A 164 -11.01 0.37 13.28
CA VAL A 164 -10.09 -0.75 13.50
C VAL A 164 -10.17 -1.22 14.96
N VAL A 165 -9.95 -2.52 15.17
CA VAL A 165 -9.84 -3.11 16.52
C VAL A 165 -8.67 -2.47 17.27
N ASP A 166 -8.91 -2.01 18.50
CA ASP A 166 -7.90 -1.41 19.40
C ASP A 166 -7.83 -2.13 20.76
N GLY A 167 -8.08 -3.44 20.75
CA GLY A 167 -8.06 -4.31 21.92
C GLY A 167 -9.42 -4.42 22.62
N GLY A 168 -9.39 -4.91 23.86
CA GLY A 168 -10.59 -5.12 24.68
C GLY A 168 -10.25 -5.85 25.98
N GLY A 169 -11.23 -5.97 26.87
CA GLY A 169 -11.06 -6.66 28.14
C GLY A 169 -12.39 -6.94 28.84
N TYR A 170 -12.31 -7.65 29.97
CA TYR A 170 -13.41 -7.81 30.90
C TYR A 170 -13.06 -7.13 32.22
N ASN A 171 -13.98 -6.31 32.73
CA ASN A 171 -13.86 -5.62 34.01
C ASN A 171 -14.73 -6.35 35.04
N ASP A 172 -14.10 -7.06 35.97
CA ASP A 172 -14.78 -7.79 37.05
C ASP A 172 -15.56 -6.87 38.00
N HIS A 173 -15.11 -5.61 38.19
CA HIS A 173 -15.75 -4.67 39.12
C HIS A 173 -17.07 -4.12 38.57
N GLU A 174 -17.11 -3.82 37.27
CA GLU A 174 -18.31 -3.30 36.60
C GLU A 174 -19.18 -4.41 35.99
N ASN A 175 -18.74 -5.67 36.06
CA ASN A 175 -19.31 -6.81 35.32
C ASN A 175 -19.56 -6.45 33.85
N MET A 176 -18.51 -5.98 33.17
CA MET A 176 -18.60 -5.37 31.84
C MET A 176 -17.52 -5.93 30.92
N THR A 177 -17.91 -6.43 29.76
CA THR A 177 -16.98 -6.67 28.65
C THR A 177 -16.85 -5.38 27.84
N VAL A 178 -15.62 -5.01 27.50
CA VAL A 178 -15.30 -3.76 26.80
C VAL A 178 -14.53 -4.08 25.54
N LEU A 179 -15.02 -3.61 24.41
CA LEU A 179 -14.35 -3.70 23.11
C LEU A 179 -13.88 -2.31 22.70
N TYR A 180 -12.60 -2.20 22.35
CA TYR A 180 -12.02 -0.93 21.91
C TYR A 180 -11.91 -0.90 20.40
N PHE A 181 -12.24 0.25 19.83
CA PHE A 181 -12.06 0.58 18.44
C PHE A 181 -11.30 1.89 18.31
N ARG A 182 -10.68 2.11 17.14
CA ARG A 182 -10.04 3.37 16.79
C ARG A 182 -10.50 3.83 15.40
N GLY A 183 -10.84 5.11 15.29
CA GLY A 183 -11.06 5.78 14.01
C GLY A 183 -9.74 5.95 13.27
N VAL A 184 -9.77 5.89 11.93
CA VAL A 184 -8.56 6.03 11.11
C VAL A 184 -8.20 7.50 10.90
N ALA A 185 -9.20 8.38 10.78
CA ALA A 185 -9.07 9.84 10.79
C ALA A 185 -10.45 10.48 11.02
N PRO A 186 -10.69 11.23 12.12
CA PRO A 186 -9.74 11.51 13.19
C PRO A 186 -9.37 10.24 13.98
N ALA A 187 -8.22 10.23 14.65
CA ALA A 187 -7.71 9.10 15.44
C ALA A 187 -8.47 8.94 16.78
N ALA A 188 -9.79 9.10 16.76
CA ALA A 188 -10.65 9.05 17.93
C ALA A 188 -10.84 7.61 18.39
N ARG A 189 -10.69 7.38 19.70
CA ARG A 189 -10.92 6.06 20.28
C ARG A 189 -12.38 5.90 20.68
N MET A 190 -12.92 4.74 20.40
CA MET A 190 -14.27 4.34 20.79
C MET A 190 -14.20 3.18 21.78
N GLU A 191 -14.99 3.30 22.83
CA GLU A 191 -15.22 2.24 23.80
C GLU A 191 -16.64 1.69 23.64
N LEU A 192 -16.76 0.39 23.40
CA LEU A 192 -18.05 -0.29 23.34
C LEU A 192 -18.23 -1.15 24.59
N LYS A 193 -19.19 -0.79 25.43
CA LYS A 193 -19.51 -1.43 26.71
C LYS A 193 -20.65 -2.44 26.58
N LEU A 194 -20.39 -3.66 27.04
CA LEU A 194 -21.32 -4.79 27.04
C LEU A 194 -21.53 -5.35 28.45
N PRO A 195 -22.73 -5.20 29.03
CA PRO A 195 -23.02 -5.75 30.35
C PRO A 195 -22.89 -7.27 30.35
N GLY A 196 -22.10 -7.81 31.29
CA GLY A 196 -21.83 -9.24 31.40
C GLY A 196 -20.50 -9.68 30.79
N ARG A 197 -20.28 -11.00 30.79
CA ARG A 197 -19.02 -11.63 30.38
C ARG A 197 -19.18 -12.31 29.02
N HIS A 198 -18.48 -11.79 28.01
CA HIS A 198 -18.58 -12.27 26.62
C HIS A 198 -17.20 -12.74 26.09
N PRO A 199 -16.68 -13.90 26.58
CA PRO A 199 -15.30 -14.32 26.31
C PRO A 199 -15.03 -14.66 24.84
N ASP A 200 -15.98 -15.30 24.16
CA ASP A 200 -15.82 -15.70 22.75
C ASP A 200 -15.85 -14.49 21.81
N LEU A 201 -16.74 -13.53 22.10
CA LEU A 201 -16.80 -12.26 21.40
C LEU A 201 -15.50 -11.47 21.57
N LEU A 202 -15.02 -11.36 22.82
CA LEU A 202 -13.77 -10.65 23.12
C LEU A 202 -12.56 -11.30 22.42
N ALA A 203 -12.46 -12.63 22.44
CA ALA A 203 -11.38 -13.36 21.78
C ALA A 203 -11.38 -13.15 20.25
N ARG A 204 -12.56 -13.10 19.63
CA ARG A 204 -12.72 -12.80 18.20
C ARG A 204 -12.38 -11.35 17.89
N HIS A 205 -12.84 -10.41 18.72
CA HIS A 205 -12.60 -8.98 18.56
C HIS A 205 -11.10 -8.67 18.61
N VAL A 206 -10.41 -9.09 19.68
CA VAL A 206 -8.98 -8.80 19.87
C VAL A 206 -8.10 -9.61 18.88
N GLY A 207 -8.61 -10.72 18.36
CA GLY A 207 -7.85 -11.66 17.56
C GLY A 207 -6.86 -12.47 18.41
N PRO A 208 -6.15 -13.43 17.82
CA PRO A 208 -5.25 -14.29 18.58
C PRO A 208 -4.03 -13.46 19.05
N PRO A 209 -3.50 -13.70 20.27
CA PRO A 209 -2.60 -12.79 21.01
C PRO A 209 -1.27 -12.42 20.32
N ASP A 210 -0.95 -13.04 19.19
CA ASP A 210 0.27 -12.84 18.40
C ASP A 210 0.01 -12.32 16.98
N ARG A 211 -1.11 -11.63 16.72
CA ARG A 211 -1.47 -11.16 15.37
C ARG A 211 -0.31 -10.41 14.70
N SER A 212 0.22 -9.36 15.32
CA SER A 212 1.34 -8.59 14.76
C SER A 212 2.62 -9.42 14.61
N ARG A 213 2.86 -10.38 15.51
CA ARG A 213 4.01 -11.30 15.40
C ARG A 213 3.84 -12.26 14.21
N ARG A 214 2.62 -12.73 13.95
CA ARG A 214 2.29 -13.55 12.76
C ARG A 214 2.41 -12.74 11.49
N GLU A 215 1.88 -11.52 11.46
CA GLU A 215 1.99 -10.61 10.31
C GLU A 215 3.47 -10.31 10.00
N MET A 216 4.28 -9.99 11.02
CA MET A 216 5.72 -9.78 10.83
C MET A 216 6.43 -11.05 10.36
N LEU A 217 6.08 -12.22 10.89
CA LEU A 217 6.63 -13.48 10.40
C LEU A 217 6.24 -13.74 8.94
N ASP A 218 5.02 -13.41 8.53
CA ASP A 218 4.58 -13.53 7.15
C ASP A 218 5.43 -12.68 6.20
N LEU A 219 5.68 -11.42 6.58
CA LEU A 219 6.56 -10.51 5.84
C LEU A 219 7.99 -11.05 5.75
N MET A 220 8.58 -11.49 6.86
CA MET A 220 9.95 -12.03 6.88
C MET A 220 10.09 -13.31 6.05
N THR A 221 9.04 -14.13 5.96
CA THR A 221 9.06 -15.42 5.26
C THR A 221 8.63 -15.33 3.80
N GLY A 222 8.28 -14.14 3.31
CA GLY A 222 7.96 -13.91 1.89
C GLY A 222 9.08 -14.36 0.95
N ALA A 223 10.34 -14.24 1.36
CA ALA A 223 11.50 -14.68 0.59
C ALA A 223 11.51 -16.21 0.32
N TRP A 224 10.86 -17.01 1.18
CA TRP A 224 10.69 -18.45 0.97
C TRP A 224 9.70 -18.74 -0.15
N ARG A 225 8.65 -17.91 -0.28
CA ARG A 225 7.67 -18.00 -1.38
C ARG A 225 8.34 -17.79 -2.73
N THR A 226 9.11 -16.70 -2.86
CA THR A 226 9.86 -16.38 -4.09
C THR A 226 10.80 -17.52 -4.48
N SER A 227 11.56 -18.05 -3.51
CA SER A 227 12.49 -19.16 -3.77
C SER A 227 11.75 -20.45 -4.17
N ALA A 228 10.65 -20.77 -3.50
CA ALA A 228 9.85 -21.96 -3.78
C ALA A 228 9.28 -21.95 -5.21
N VAL A 229 8.71 -20.82 -5.63
CA VAL A 229 8.18 -20.62 -6.99
C VAL A 229 9.29 -20.73 -8.03
N ALA A 230 10.45 -20.11 -7.78
CA ALA A 230 11.59 -20.18 -8.69
C ALA A 230 12.13 -21.60 -8.85
N VAL A 231 12.16 -22.41 -7.78
CA VAL A 231 12.61 -23.81 -7.84
C VAL A 231 11.68 -24.65 -8.71
N VAL A 232 10.35 -24.54 -8.56
CA VAL A 232 9.43 -25.32 -9.41
C VAL A 232 9.44 -24.85 -10.87
N ALA A 233 9.68 -23.56 -11.10
CA ALA A 233 9.88 -22.99 -12.44
C ALA A 233 11.17 -23.50 -13.10
N GLU A 234 12.27 -23.60 -12.34
CA GLU A 234 13.54 -24.17 -12.83
C GLU A 234 13.38 -25.66 -13.16
N LEU A 235 12.77 -26.43 -12.25
CA LEU A 235 12.54 -27.87 -12.42
C LEU A 235 11.52 -28.22 -13.52
N GLY A 236 10.78 -27.24 -14.06
CA GLY A 236 9.79 -27.49 -15.10
C GLY A 236 8.57 -28.28 -14.62
N VAL A 237 8.24 -28.20 -13.33
CA VAL A 237 7.11 -28.97 -12.75
C VAL A 237 5.79 -28.61 -13.44
N ALA A 238 5.58 -27.32 -13.76
CA ALA A 238 4.37 -26.88 -14.42
C ALA A 238 4.23 -27.47 -15.84
N ASP A 239 5.32 -27.63 -16.58
CA ASP A 239 5.30 -28.26 -17.90
C ASP A 239 4.87 -29.73 -17.80
N LEU A 240 5.35 -30.45 -16.77
CA LEU A 240 5.01 -31.86 -16.55
C LEU A 240 3.53 -32.08 -16.20
N LEU A 241 2.88 -31.06 -15.62
CA LEU A 241 1.47 -31.08 -15.24
C LEU A 241 0.54 -30.50 -16.31
N ALA A 242 1.06 -30.10 -17.48
CA ALA A 242 0.29 -29.47 -18.54
C ALA A 242 -0.80 -30.38 -19.12
N ASP A 243 -0.53 -31.69 -19.19
CA ASP A 243 -1.42 -32.70 -19.78
C ASP A 243 -2.34 -33.40 -18.76
N GLY A 244 -2.22 -33.05 -17.47
CA GLY A 244 -3.06 -33.59 -16.40
C GLY A 244 -2.32 -33.81 -15.09
N PRO A 245 -3.05 -34.28 -14.05
CA PRO A 245 -2.49 -34.49 -12.73
C PRO A 245 -1.42 -35.60 -12.71
N LEU A 246 -0.40 -35.45 -11.86
CA LEU A 246 0.64 -36.46 -11.65
C LEU A 246 0.94 -36.69 -10.16
N GLY A 247 1.32 -37.92 -9.84
CA GLY A 247 1.79 -38.28 -8.51
C GLY A 247 3.17 -37.69 -8.17
N THR A 248 3.45 -37.52 -6.87
CA THR A 248 4.75 -36.99 -6.41
C THR A 248 5.93 -37.86 -6.88
N ALA A 249 5.79 -39.19 -6.87
CA ALA A 249 6.85 -40.11 -7.27
C ALA A 249 7.26 -39.91 -8.74
N ASP A 250 6.28 -39.78 -9.64
CA ASP A 250 6.53 -39.55 -11.07
C ASP A 250 7.17 -38.18 -11.32
N LEU A 251 6.68 -37.14 -10.65
CA LEU A 251 7.28 -35.80 -10.73
C LEU A 251 8.72 -35.81 -10.21
N ALA A 252 8.99 -36.53 -9.11
CA ALA A 252 10.32 -36.62 -8.54
C ALA A 252 11.31 -37.35 -9.46
N GLU A 253 10.89 -38.46 -10.08
CA GLU A 253 11.68 -39.18 -11.08
C GLU A 253 12.02 -38.27 -12.27
N ARG A 254 11.01 -37.62 -12.85
CA ARG A 254 11.17 -36.77 -14.05
C ARG A 254 12.00 -35.52 -13.81
N THR A 255 11.96 -34.98 -12.59
CA THR A 255 12.74 -33.78 -12.21
C THR A 255 14.08 -34.10 -11.56
N GLY A 256 14.40 -35.38 -11.32
CA GLY A 256 15.61 -35.79 -10.63
C GLY A 256 15.68 -35.33 -9.16
N THR A 257 14.53 -35.20 -8.49
CA THR A 257 14.44 -34.69 -7.12
C THR A 257 14.13 -35.80 -6.10
N ARG A 258 14.27 -35.48 -4.81
CA ARG A 258 13.86 -36.39 -3.73
C ARG A 258 12.36 -36.23 -3.50
N GLU A 259 11.62 -37.34 -3.57
CA GLU A 259 10.16 -37.37 -3.44
C GLU A 259 9.65 -36.65 -2.18
N ASP A 260 10.20 -36.90 -0.99
CA ASP A 260 9.80 -36.22 0.25
C ASP A 260 10.01 -34.69 0.19
N ASN A 261 11.12 -34.24 -0.41
CA ASN A 261 11.42 -32.82 -0.53
C ASN A 261 10.45 -32.15 -1.52
N LEU A 262 10.23 -32.77 -2.68
CA LEU A 262 9.32 -32.26 -3.68
C LEU A 262 7.89 -32.21 -3.13
N ARG A 263 7.43 -33.26 -2.46
CA ARG A 263 6.10 -33.29 -1.81
C ARG A 263 5.91 -32.14 -0.84
N ARG A 264 6.91 -31.83 -0.01
CA ARG A 264 6.83 -30.73 0.97
C ARG A 264 6.79 -29.37 0.28
N LEU A 265 7.56 -29.20 -0.80
CA LEU A 265 7.56 -27.99 -1.61
C LEU A 265 6.21 -27.78 -2.32
N LEU A 266 5.67 -28.81 -2.97
CA LEU A 266 4.36 -28.76 -3.62
C LEU A 266 3.24 -28.52 -2.61
N ALA A 267 3.28 -29.14 -1.44
CA ALA A 267 2.30 -28.88 -0.38
C ALA A 267 2.33 -27.42 0.10
N TYR A 268 3.52 -26.83 0.22
CA TYR A 268 3.65 -25.42 0.57
C TYR A 268 3.08 -24.51 -0.52
N LEU A 269 3.43 -24.76 -1.78
CA LEU A 269 2.94 -23.98 -2.92
C LEU A 269 1.45 -24.20 -3.20
N ALA A 270 0.89 -25.36 -2.84
CA ALA A 270 -0.55 -25.61 -2.87
C ALA A 270 -1.30 -24.78 -1.81
N ALA A 271 -0.75 -24.65 -0.61
CA ALA A 271 -1.30 -23.74 0.40
C ALA A 271 -1.25 -22.25 -0.02
N LEU A 272 -0.39 -21.92 -0.99
CA LEU A 272 -0.30 -20.59 -1.62
C LEU A 272 -1.11 -20.49 -2.92
N GLY A 273 -1.84 -21.54 -3.31
CA GLY A 273 -2.73 -21.56 -4.47
C GLY A 273 -2.04 -21.74 -5.83
N VAL A 274 -0.80 -22.23 -5.87
CA VAL A 274 -0.08 -22.53 -7.14
C VAL A 274 -0.44 -23.91 -7.69
N PHE A 275 -0.71 -24.86 -6.79
CA PHE A 275 -1.09 -26.23 -7.14
C PHE A 275 -2.35 -26.63 -6.36
N ASP A 276 -3.12 -27.54 -6.94
CA ASP A 276 -4.14 -28.29 -6.23
C ASP A 276 -3.65 -29.71 -5.96
N ARG A 277 -4.27 -30.34 -4.96
CA ARG A 277 -3.97 -31.72 -4.58
C ARG A 277 -5.27 -32.51 -4.42
N ASP A 278 -5.36 -33.63 -5.13
CA ASP A 278 -6.39 -34.65 -4.91
C ASP A 278 -5.70 -36.00 -4.62
N GLY A 279 -5.92 -36.53 -3.41
CA GLY A 279 -5.20 -37.69 -2.92
C GLY A 279 -3.67 -37.50 -2.96
N ASP A 280 -2.99 -38.24 -3.84
CA ASP A 280 -1.54 -38.17 -4.04
C ASP A 280 -1.12 -37.51 -5.37
N GLU A 281 -2.10 -37.02 -6.14
CA GLU A 281 -1.89 -36.35 -7.41
C GLU A 281 -1.92 -34.83 -7.24
N TRP A 282 -1.09 -34.15 -8.04
CA TRP A 282 -0.98 -32.70 -8.10
C TRP A 282 -1.47 -32.20 -9.44
N SER A 283 -2.17 -31.07 -9.45
CA SER A 283 -2.59 -30.35 -10.66
C SER A 283 -2.26 -28.87 -10.55
N LEU A 284 -2.24 -28.17 -11.68
CA LEU A 284 -2.05 -26.72 -11.71
C LEU A 284 -3.35 -26.00 -11.39
N THR A 285 -3.25 -24.92 -10.63
CA THR A 285 -4.28 -23.87 -10.63
C THR A 285 -4.04 -22.92 -11.81
N ASP A 286 -4.93 -21.94 -12.01
CA ASP A 286 -4.72 -20.86 -12.98
C ASP A 286 -3.43 -20.07 -12.71
N VAL A 287 -3.07 -19.89 -11.42
CA VAL A 287 -1.82 -19.23 -11.00
C VAL A 287 -0.61 -20.10 -11.35
N GLY A 288 -0.67 -21.41 -11.09
CA GLY A 288 0.41 -22.33 -11.44
C GLY A 288 0.62 -22.47 -12.94
N ALA A 289 -0.46 -22.40 -13.73
CA ALA A 289 -0.41 -22.49 -15.19
C ALA A 289 0.45 -21.38 -15.83
N MET A 290 0.59 -20.22 -15.16
CA MET A 290 1.48 -19.14 -15.61
C MET A 290 2.97 -19.51 -15.58
N LEU A 291 3.36 -20.60 -14.90
CA LEU A 291 4.75 -21.09 -14.90
C LEU A 291 5.06 -22.06 -16.04
N ARG A 292 4.07 -22.45 -16.85
CA ARG A 292 4.31 -23.27 -18.04
C ARG A 292 5.12 -22.48 -19.06
N SER A 293 6.10 -23.13 -19.68
CA SER A 293 6.95 -22.51 -20.70
C SER A 293 6.23 -22.21 -22.01
N ASP A 294 5.15 -22.93 -22.31
CA ASP A 294 4.34 -22.74 -23.52
C ASP A 294 3.14 -21.80 -23.31
N ALA A 295 2.92 -21.31 -22.09
CA ALA A 295 1.85 -20.38 -21.80
C ALA A 295 2.11 -19.02 -22.47
N ALA A 296 1.07 -18.46 -23.10
CA ALA A 296 1.09 -17.07 -23.53
C ALA A 296 1.30 -16.17 -22.30
N GLY A 297 2.34 -15.32 -22.33
CA GLY A 297 2.71 -14.50 -21.17
C GLY A 297 3.31 -15.29 -20.01
N SER A 298 3.97 -16.43 -20.29
CA SER A 298 4.63 -17.25 -19.26
C SER A 298 5.47 -16.41 -18.29
N GLN A 299 5.23 -16.62 -17.00
CA GLN A 299 5.96 -15.99 -15.89
C GLN A 299 7.15 -16.84 -15.43
N ARG A 300 7.50 -17.92 -16.16
CA ARG A 300 8.57 -18.86 -15.78
C ARG A 300 9.92 -18.15 -15.62
N ASP A 301 10.34 -17.38 -16.61
CA ASP A 301 11.63 -16.69 -16.55
C ASP A 301 11.64 -15.55 -15.54
N LEU A 302 10.50 -14.88 -15.34
CA LEU A 302 10.34 -13.89 -14.27
C LEU A 302 10.51 -14.52 -12.88
N ALA A 303 9.89 -15.67 -12.64
CA ALA A 303 10.06 -16.43 -11.40
C ALA A 303 11.53 -16.81 -11.17
N ARG A 304 12.21 -17.30 -12.21
CA ARG A 304 13.62 -17.73 -12.15
C ARG A 304 14.57 -16.57 -11.88
N ILE A 305 14.39 -15.42 -12.52
CA ILE A 305 15.26 -14.27 -12.27
C ILE A 305 15.00 -13.65 -10.89
N TYR A 306 13.74 -13.61 -10.44
CA TYR A 306 13.36 -13.08 -9.12
C TYR A 306 13.82 -13.96 -7.97
N GLY A 307 13.82 -15.29 -8.13
CA GLY A 307 14.41 -16.23 -7.17
C GLY A 307 15.90 -16.50 -7.36
N GLY A 308 16.51 -15.91 -8.40
CA GLY A 308 17.91 -16.11 -8.78
C GLY A 308 18.74 -14.85 -8.63
N LEU A 309 19.03 -14.18 -9.75
CA LEU A 309 19.93 -13.03 -9.79
C LEU A 309 19.49 -11.90 -8.85
N PHE A 310 18.19 -11.56 -8.92
CA PHE A 310 17.62 -10.47 -8.13
C PHE A 310 17.37 -10.86 -6.67
N TYR A 311 17.16 -12.16 -6.37
CA TYR A 311 17.10 -12.61 -4.99
C TYR A 311 18.43 -12.36 -4.27
N ARG A 312 19.56 -12.65 -4.94
CA ARG A 312 20.90 -12.45 -4.40
C ARG A 312 21.24 -10.98 -4.18
N SER A 313 20.88 -10.10 -5.13
CA SER A 313 21.07 -8.66 -4.95
C SER A 313 20.21 -8.10 -3.80
N PHE A 314 18.95 -8.52 -3.68
CA PHE A 314 18.09 -8.14 -2.55
C PHE A 314 18.64 -8.61 -1.19
N GLY A 315 19.37 -9.73 -1.17
CA GLY A 315 20.11 -10.16 0.02
C GLY A 315 21.17 -9.15 0.51
N ALA A 316 21.59 -8.22 -0.36
CA ALA A 316 22.51 -7.13 -0.05
C ALA A 316 21.83 -5.74 -0.02
N LEU A 317 20.50 -5.66 0.11
CA LEU A 317 19.75 -4.40 0.11
C LEU A 317 20.25 -3.36 1.14
N GLU A 318 20.77 -3.83 2.28
CA GLU A 318 21.39 -2.96 3.30
C GLU A 318 22.52 -2.09 2.73
N HIS A 319 23.32 -2.61 1.79
CA HIS A 319 24.37 -1.86 1.11
C HIS A 319 23.79 -0.64 0.39
N THR A 320 22.71 -0.85 -0.36
CA THR A 320 22.02 0.21 -1.09
C THR A 320 21.48 1.27 -0.16
N VAL A 321 20.79 0.87 0.90
CA VAL A 321 20.23 1.82 1.88
C VAL A 321 21.33 2.66 2.54
N ARG A 322 22.50 2.08 2.81
CA ARG A 322 23.60 2.80 3.47
C ARG A 322 24.41 3.71 2.56
N THR A 323 24.56 3.34 1.29
CA THR A 323 25.55 3.96 0.39
C THR A 323 24.94 4.71 -0.78
N GLY A 324 23.66 4.45 -1.09
CA GLY A 324 23.03 4.88 -2.35
C GLY A 324 23.48 4.07 -3.57
N GLY A 325 24.39 3.10 -3.43
CA GLY A 325 24.86 2.26 -4.53
C GLY A 325 23.98 1.03 -4.79
N SER A 326 23.97 0.54 -6.03
CA SER A 326 23.21 -0.66 -6.41
C SER A 326 23.69 -1.93 -5.69
N ALA A 327 22.77 -2.67 -5.06
CA ALA A 327 23.07 -3.95 -4.44
C ALA A 327 23.47 -5.01 -5.48
N PHE A 328 22.89 -4.94 -6.69
CA PHE A 328 23.31 -5.78 -7.81
C PHE A 328 24.79 -5.56 -8.13
N SER A 329 25.21 -4.31 -8.34
CA SER A 329 26.61 -3.99 -8.62
C SER A 329 27.55 -4.40 -7.49
N HIS A 330 27.10 -4.31 -6.24
CA HIS A 330 27.85 -4.78 -5.09
C HIS A 330 28.07 -6.31 -5.11
N VAL A 331 27.03 -7.08 -5.44
CA VAL A 331 27.06 -8.55 -5.45
C VAL A 331 27.80 -9.10 -6.68
N TYR A 332 27.62 -8.51 -7.85
CA TYR A 332 28.17 -9.02 -9.12
C TYR A 332 29.42 -8.25 -9.60
N GLY A 333 29.82 -7.19 -8.92
CA GLY A 333 31.03 -6.41 -9.18
C GLY A 333 30.95 -5.45 -10.37
N VAL A 334 29.87 -5.48 -11.14
CA VAL A 334 29.62 -4.60 -12.29
C VAL A 334 28.12 -4.25 -12.38
N PRO A 335 27.75 -3.14 -13.04
CA PRO A 335 26.36 -2.80 -13.30
C PRO A 335 25.58 -3.91 -14.06
N PRO A 336 24.25 -3.98 -13.92
CA PRO A 336 23.42 -5.05 -14.50
C PRO A 336 23.60 -5.25 -16.00
N PHE A 337 23.52 -4.18 -16.79
CA PHE A 337 23.66 -4.30 -18.25
C PHE A 337 25.05 -4.77 -18.67
N GLU A 338 26.10 -4.38 -17.94
CA GLU A 338 27.45 -4.88 -18.16
C GLU A 338 27.57 -6.36 -17.76
N HIS A 339 26.90 -6.78 -16.68
CA HIS A 339 26.80 -8.19 -16.28
C HIS A 339 26.13 -9.02 -17.38
N PHE A 340 24.97 -8.58 -17.90
CA PHE A 340 24.25 -9.30 -18.95
C PHE A 340 25.05 -9.38 -20.26
N ALA A 341 25.75 -8.31 -20.64
CA ALA A 341 26.64 -8.33 -21.81
C ALA A 341 27.77 -9.37 -21.68
N ARG A 342 28.24 -9.65 -20.45
CA ARG A 342 29.28 -10.65 -20.17
C ARG A 342 28.74 -12.06 -19.97
N HIS A 343 27.44 -12.22 -19.70
CA HIS A 343 26.80 -13.50 -19.36
C HIS A 343 25.57 -13.76 -20.24
N PRO A 344 25.74 -14.34 -21.45
CA PRO A 344 24.65 -14.49 -22.42
C PRO A 344 23.46 -15.33 -21.94
N ALA A 345 23.67 -16.26 -21.01
CA ALA A 345 22.57 -17.03 -20.42
C ALA A 345 21.70 -16.18 -19.49
N ASP A 346 22.33 -15.32 -18.68
CA ASP A 346 21.63 -14.39 -17.80
C ASP A 346 20.92 -13.28 -18.60
N ALA A 347 21.52 -12.84 -19.71
CA ALA A 347 20.89 -11.91 -20.64
C ALA A 347 19.59 -12.49 -21.21
N ARG A 348 19.62 -13.73 -21.73
CA ARG A 348 18.40 -14.41 -22.23
C ARG A 348 17.33 -14.57 -21.15
N LEU A 349 17.74 -14.90 -19.92
CA LEU A 349 16.81 -15.00 -18.80
C LEU A 349 16.17 -13.65 -18.47
N PHE A 350 16.95 -12.56 -18.48
CA PHE A 350 16.47 -11.20 -18.27
C PHE A 350 15.50 -10.77 -19.39
N GLU A 351 15.87 -11.02 -20.65
CA GLU A 351 15.02 -10.76 -21.82
C GLU A 351 13.68 -11.50 -21.72
N GLY A 352 13.69 -12.80 -21.41
CA GLY A 352 12.48 -13.59 -21.20
C GLY A 352 11.61 -13.07 -20.04
N ALA A 353 12.23 -12.66 -18.93
CA ALA A 353 11.53 -12.06 -17.80
C ALA A 353 10.90 -10.70 -18.14
N MET A 354 11.59 -9.86 -18.92
CA MET A 354 11.06 -8.58 -19.37
C MET A 354 9.90 -8.77 -20.33
N ALA A 355 9.96 -9.77 -21.22
CA ALA A 355 8.88 -10.15 -22.12
C ALA A 355 7.62 -10.60 -21.34
N ALA A 356 7.79 -11.41 -20.29
CA ALA A 356 6.71 -11.86 -19.41
C ALA A 356 5.95 -10.70 -18.74
N GLY A 357 6.67 -9.61 -18.42
CA GLY A 357 6.10 -8.42 -17.80
C GLY A 357 5.37 -7.47 -18.76
N THR A 358 5.22 -7.79 -20.04
CA THR A 358 4.69 -6.87 -21.07
C THR A 358 3.23 -7.08 -21.47
N ALA A 359 2.50 -7.99 -20.82
CA ALA A 359 1.12 -8.29 -21.18
C ALA A 359 0.20 -7.05 -21.19
N PHE A 360 0.46 -6.07 -20.32
CA PHE A 360 -0.30 -4.81 -20.29
C PHE A 360 -0.12 -3.95 -21.56
N LEU A 361 0.94 -4.16 -22.36
CA LEU A 361 1.18 -3.40 -23.59
C LEU A 361 0.05 -3.56 -24.61
N GLU A 362 -0.63 -4.72 -24.62
CA GLU A 362 -1.77 -4.98 -25.51
C GLU A 362 -2.95 -4.02 -25.27
N LEU A 363 -3.05 -3.44 -24.07
CA LEU A 363 -4.10 -2.49 -23.71
C LEU A 363 -3.71 -1.04 -24.00
N VAL A 364 -2.41 -0.76 -24.21
CA VAL A 364 -1.90 0.61 -24.43
C VAL A 364 -2.58 1.31 -25.62
N PRO A 365 -2.73 0.69 -26.81
CA PRO A 365 -3.38 1.36 -27.93
C PRO A 365 -4.84 1.76 -27.63
N GLY A 366 -5.55 0.95 -26.85
CA GLY A 366 -6.96 1.20 -26.50
C GLY A 366 -7.16 2.32 -25.48
N VAL A 367 -6.10 2.69 -24.74
CA VAL A 367 -6.13 3.83 -23.80
C VAL A 367 -5.48 5.08 -24.38
N LEU A 368 -4.94 5.05 -25.60
CA LEU A 368 -4.35 6.21 -26.26
C LEU A 368 -5.34 6.86 -27.23
N ASP A 369 -5.32 8.20 -27.30
CA ASP A 369 -6.06 8.95 -28.32
C ASP A 369 -5.24 8.97 -29.62
N LEU A 370 -5.23 7.84 -30.32
CA LEU A 370 -4.48 7.69 -31.57
C LEU A 370 -5.22 8.36 -32.75
N PRO A 371 -4.53 9.15 -33.60
CA PRO A 371 -5.15 9.73 -34.78
C PRO A 371 -5.44 8.65 -35.83
N ALA A 372 -6.45 8.88 -36.68
CA ALA A 372 -6.81 7.93 -37.74
C ALA A 372 -5.68 7.72 -38.77
N THR A 373 -4.84 8.73 -38.96
CA THR A 373 -3.64 8.72 -39.81
C THR A 373 -2.57 9.59 -39.16
N GLY A 374 -1.30 9.25 -39.34
CA GLY A 374 -0.20 9.99 -38.73
C GLY A 374 1.03 9.12 -38.53
N THR A 375 2.00 9.64 -37.77
CA THR A 375 3.25 8.96 -37.44
C THR A 375 3.39 8.80 -35.93
N VAL A 376 3.67 7.58 -35.48
CA VAL A 376 4.03 7.26 -34.10
C VAL A 376 5.53 7.01 -34.01
N VAL A 377 6.21 7.69 -33.09
CA VAL A 377 7.64 7.47 -32.84
C VAL A 377 7.81 6.77 -31.50
N ASP A 378 8.28 5.52 -31.53
CA ASP A 378 8.56 4.73 -30.33
C ASP A 378 10.03 4.89 -29.95
N VAL A 379 10.29 5.68 -28.92
CA VAL A 379 11.65 6.05 -28.47
C VAL A 379 12.13 5.03 -27.47
N ALA A 380 13.26 4.38 -27.78
CA ALA A 380 13.75 3.19 -27.10
C ALA A 380 12.71 2.05 -27.04
N GLY A 381 12.06 1.80 -28.19
CA GLY A 381 10.96 0.85 -28.32
C GLY A 381 11.33 -0.64 -28.18
N GLY A 382 12.60 -0.97 -27.92
CA GLY A 382 13.04 -2.34 -27.68
C GLY A 382 12.86 -3.24 -28.89
N ASP A 383 12.17 -4.37 -28.72
CA ASP A 383 11.86 -5.32 -29.80
C ASP A 383 10.74 -4.85 -30.75
N GLY A 384 10.15 -3.67 -30.50
CA GLY A 384 9.10 -3.10 -31.34
C GLY A 384 7.71 -3.67 -31.15
N ARG A 385 7.48 -4.53 -30.14
CA ARG A 385 6.17 -5.11 -29.86
C ARG A 385 5.10 -4.05 -29.59
N LEU A 386 5.41 -2.99 -28.82
CA LEU A 386 4.47 -1.91 -28.54
C LEU A 386 4.07 -1.17 -29.82
N LEU A 387 5.06 -0.78 -30.63
CA LEU A 387 4.79 -0.13 -31.92
C LEU A 387 3.94 -1.01 -32.85
N GLY A 388 4.23 -2.31 -32.93
CA GLY A 388 3.42 -3.27 -33.69
C GLY A 388 1.95 -3.28 -33.26
N LEU A 389 1.68 -3.37 -31.95
CA LEU A 389 0.32 -3.33 -31.39
C LEU A 389 -0.41 -2.02 -31.74
N VAL A 390 0.30 -0.89 -31.73
CA VAL A 390 -0.26 0.40 -32.14
C VAL A 390 -0.60 0.40 -33.63
N LEU A 391 0.29 -0.10 -34.49
CA LEU A 391 0.07 -0.17 -35.95
C LEU A 391 -1.05 -1.14 -36.34
N ASP A 392 -1.25 -2.22 -35.59
CA ASP A 392 -2.37 -3.15 -35.77
C ASP A 392 -3.71 -2.51 -35.39
N SER A 393 -3.71 -1.70 -34.33
CA SER A 393 -4.93 -1.04 -33.83
C SER A 393 -5.47 0.01 -34.80
N VAL A 394 -4.60 0.72 -35.54
CA VAL A 394 -4.99 1.78 -36.48
C VAL A 394 -4.24 1.63 -37.82
N PRO A 395 -4.89 1.09 -38.86
CA PRO A 395 -4.27 0.82 -40.16
C PRO A 395 -3.70 2.05 -40.90
N GLY A 396 -4.18 3.26 -40.58
CA GLY A 396 -3.73 4.51 -41.20
C GLY A 396 -2.44 5.08 -40.60
N LEU A 397 -1.92 4.51 -39.51
CA LEU A 397 -0.68 4.96 -38.89
C LEU A 397 0.57 4.39 -39.57
N ARG A 398 1.62 5.20 -39.55
CA ARG A 398 3.02 4.82 -39.79
C ARG A 398 3.78 4.88 -38.46
N GLY A 399 4.84 4.08 -38.34
CA GLY A 399 5.63 3.94 -37.12
C GLY A 399 7.12 4.12 -37.39
N VAL A 400 7.81 4.79 -36.47
CA VAL A 400 9.26 4.86 -36.43
C VAL A 400 9.72 4.33 -35.08
N LEU A 401 10.46 3.23 -35.07
CA LEU A 401 11.13 2.75 -33.86
C LEU A 401 12.55 3.32 -33.82
N PHE A 402 12.90 3.96 -32.72
CA PHE A 402 14.23 4.53 -32.50
C PHE A 402 14.91 3.85 -31.32
N ASP A 403 15.97 3.08 -31.56
CA ASP A 403 16.72 2.39 -30.49
C ASP A 403 18.19 2.23 -30.86
N ARG A 404 19.01 1.76 -29.92
CA ARG A 404 20.45 1.55 -30.10
C ARG A 404 20.70 0.52 -31.20
N PRO A 405 21.84 0.60 -31.92
CA PRO A 405 22.14 -0.28 -33.06
C PRO A 405 22.05 -1.78 -32.77
N HIS A 406 22.39 -2.22 -31.57
CA HIS A 406 22.35 -3.64 -31.20
C HIS A 406 20.94 -4.17 -30.89
N VAL A 407 19.97 -3.27 -30.63
CA VAL A 407 18.55 -3.61 -30.37
C VAL A 407 17.73 -3.51 -31.66
N ALA A 408 18.04 -2.51 -32.51
CA ALA A 408 17.37 -2.25 -33.78
C ALA A 408 17.25 -3.48 -34.70
N GLY A 409 18.21 -4.42 -34.64
CA GLY A 409 18.13 -5.68 -35.39
C GLY A 409 16.94 -6.55 -35.01
N ALA A 410 16.68 -6.75 -33.71
CA ALA A 410 15.54 -7.54 -33.23
C ALA A 410 14.20 -6.86 -33.58
N ALA A 411 14.14 -5.52 -33.47
CA ALA A 411 12.98 -4.74 -33.86
C ALA A 411 12.65 -4.86 -35.35
N ALA A 412 13.68 -4.90 -36.21
CA ALA A 412 13.49 -5.03 -37.65
C ALA A 412 12.78 -6.35 -38.03
N ASP A 413 13.11 -7.45 -37.34
CA ASP A 413 12.48 -8.75 -37.57
C ASP A 413 10.99 -8.73 -37.16
N VAL A 414 10.67 -8.15 -36.00
CA VAL A 414 9.29 -8.01 -35.50
C VAL A 414 8.47 -7.10 -36.41
N LEU A 415 9.05 -6.00 -36.87
CA LEU A 415 8.36 -4.98 -37.65
C LEU A 415 8.35 -5.24 -39.17
N ALA A 416 9.08 -6.25 -39.66
CA ALA A 416 9.16 -6.58 -41.08
C ALA A 416 7.77 -6.81 -41.74
N GLY A 417 6.81 -7.33 -40.97
CA GLY A 417 5.44 -7.59 -41.43
C GLY A 417 4.64 -6.32 -41.79
N TYR A 418 5.05 -5.14 -41.33
CA TYR A 418 4.34 -3.88 -41.57
C TYR A 418 4.81 -3.16 -42.85
N GLY A 419 5.85 -3.67 -43.53
CA GLY A 419 6.35 -3.13 -44.79
C GLY A 419 6.69 -1.63 -44.69
N GLU A 420 6.23 -0.83 -45.65
CA GLU A 420 6.49 0.62 -45.66
C GLU A 420 5.84 1.38 -44.49
N ARG A 421 4.98 0.75 -43.67
CA ARG A 421 4.35 1.42 -42.52
C ARG A 421 5.26 1.48 -41.29
N ALA A 422 6.33 0.71 -41.22
CA ALA A 422 7.26 0.73 -40.09
C ALA A 422 8.69 1.00 -40.58
N GLU A 423 9.39 1.88 -39.87
CA GLU A 423 10.80 2.18 -40.07
C GLU A 423 11.55 1.96 -38.76
N VAL A 424 12.75 1.38 -38.83
CA VAL A 424 13.65 1.23 -37.68
C VAL A 424 14.86 2.13 -37.89
N VAL A 425 15.06 3.06 -36.96
CA VAL A 425 16.16 4.02 -36.96
C VAL A 425 17.08 3.70 -35.79
N ALA A 426 18.36 3.47 -36.09
CA ALA A 426 19.35 3.22 -35.05
C ALA A 426 19.92 4.54 -34.51
N GLY A 427 19.97 4.70 -33.19
CA GLY A 427 20.62 5.83 -32.53
C GLY A 427 20.54 5.77 -31.00
N ASP A 428 21.22 6.70 -30.34
CA ASP A 428 21.17 6.89 -28.89
C ASP A 428 20.37 8.16 -28.55
N PHE A 429 19.30 8.06 -27.77
CA PHE A 429 18.48 9.23 -27.42
C PHE A 429 19.20 10.29 -26.57
N PHE A 430 20.39 10.00 -26.04
CA PHE A 430 21.22 11.01 -25.38
C PHE A 430 22.05 11.82 -26.37
N ASP A 431 22.60 11.16 -27.39
CA ASP A 431 23.65 11.72 -28.25
C ASP A 431 23.17 12.03 -29.68
N ASP A 432 22.17 11.30 -30.16
CA ASP A 432 21.60 11.40 -31.50
C ASP A 432 20.23 12.09 -31.49
N PRO A 433 19.86 12.81 -32.56
CA PRO A 433 18.55 13.43 -32.67
C PRO A 433 17.45 12.38 -32.77
N VAL A 434 16.44 12.49 -31.89
CA VAL A 434 15.20 11.69 -31.98
C VAL A 434 14.49 11.99 -33.31
N PRO A 435 13.96 10.98 -34.02
CA PRO A 435 13.28 11.18 -35.31
C PRO A 435 12.15 12.22 -35.21
N PRO A 436 12.15 13.28 -36.05
CA PRO A 436 11.16 14.33 -35.99
C PRO A 436 9.86 13.96 -36.72
N GLY A 437 8.81 14.76 -36.51
CA GLY A 437 7.57 14.68 -37.29
C GLY A 437 6.57 13.62 -36.83
N GLY A 438 6.78 13.02 -35.64
CA GLY A 438 5.75 12.23 -34.98
C GLY A 438 4.57 13.07 -34.48
N ASP A 439 3.36 12.52 -34.60
CA ASP A 439 2.15 13.06 -33.96
C ASP A 439 2.03 12.55 -32.51
N VAL A 440 2.54 11.34 -32.26
CA VAL A 440 2.59 10.70 -30.95
C VAL A 440 3.99 10.14 -30.72
N TYR A 441 4.60 10.46 -29.59
CA TYR A 441 5.86 9.89 -29.13
C TYR A 441 5.59 8.97 -27.94
N LEU A 442 6.14 7.76 -27.98
CA LEU A 442 6.03 6.77 -26.91
C LEU A 442 7.37 6.65 -26.19
N LEU A 443 7.31 6.61 -24.86
CA LEU A 443 8.40 6.17 -23.99
C LEU A 443 7.82 5.13 -23.02
N SER A 444 8.18 3.86 -23.18
CA SER A 444 7.63 2.78 -22.35
C SER A 444 8.70 2.17 -21.46
N ARG A 445 8.55 2.31 -20.13
CA ARG A 445 9.50 1.83 -19.12
C ARG A 445 10.93 2.30 -19.42
N ILE A 446 11.07 3.60 -19.65
CA ILE A 446 12.37 4.22 -19.98
C ILE A 446 12.80 5.16 -18.88
N LEU A 447 11.93 6.08 -18.45
CA LEU A 447 12.33 7.12 -17.50
C LEU A 447 12.63 6.54 -16.12
N HIS A 448 12.04 5.39 -15.77
CA HIS A 448 12.32 4.75 -14.49
C HIS A 448 13.75 4.18 -14.36
N ASP A 449 14.51 4.06 -15.45
CA ASP A 449 15.89 3.58 -15.44
C ASP A 449 16.91 4.68 -15.06
N TRP A 450 16.47 5.94 -15.05
CA TRP A 450 17.35 7.10 -15.00
C TRP A 450 17.01 8.06 -13.85
N ASP A 451 18.01 8.84 -13.43
CA ASP A 451 17.83 9.99 -12.54
C ASP A 451 17.16 11.17 -13.27
N ASP A 452 16.78 12.20 -12.50
CA ASP A 452 16.01 13.33 -13.02
C ASP A 452 16.81 14.17 -14.03
N GLU A 453 18.14 14.28 -13.85
CA GLU A 453 19.04 14.95 -14.78
C GLU A 453 19.08 14.26 -16.14
N ARG A 454 19.23 12.93 -16.15
CA ARG A 454 19.27 12.13 -17.38
C ARG A 454 17.89 12.06 -18.02
N CYS A 455 16.81 11.90 -17.25
CA CYS A 455 15.45 12.03 -17.76
C CYS A 455 15.21 13.39 -18.44
N SER A 456 15.73 14.47 -17.88
CA SER A 456 15.61 15.82 -18.47
C SER A 456 16.38 15.96 -19.79
N VAL A 457 17.48 15.22 -20.00
CA VAL A 457 18.13 15.16 -21.32
C VAL A 457 17.23 14.45 -22.33
N ILE A 458 16.70 13.28 -21.97
CA ILE A 458 15.81 12.48 -22.82
C ILE A 458 14.59 13.30 -23.23
N LEU A 459 13.89 13.89 -22.26
CA LEU A 459 12.69 14.67 -22.50
C LEU A 459 12.96 15.90 -23.37
N ARG A 460 14.09 16.60 -23.20
CA ARG A 460 14.46 17.73 -24.07
C ARG A 460 14.73 17.29 -25.51
N ASN A 461 15.41 16.17 -25.72
CA ASN A 461 15.69 15.65 -27.06
C ASN A 461 14.39 15.21 -27.76
N VAL A 462 13.48 14.56 -27.04
CA VAL A 462 12.13 14.23 -27.54
C VAL A 462 11.35 15.51 -27.83
N ARG A 463 11.37 16.50 -26.93
CA ARG A 463 10.69 17.79 -27.13
C ARG A 463 11.19 18.51 -28.38
N ALA A 464 12.49 18.46 -28.66
CA ALA A 464 13.09 19.09 -29.84
C ALA A 464 12.63 18.46 -31.17
N ALA A 465 12.26 17.17 -31.16
CA ALA A 465 11.72 16.46 -32.33
C ALA A 465 10.20 16.68 -32.54
N MET A 466 9.50 17.09 -31.47
CA MET A 466 8.05 17.25 -31.44
C MET A 466 7.57 18.58 -32.02
N ALA A 467 6.56 18.51 -32.89
CA ALA A 467 5.75 19.67 -33.26
C ALA A 467 4.90 20.16 -32.07
N GLU A 468 4.48 21.42 -32.11
CA GLU A 468 3.54 21.95 -31.13
C GLU A 468 2.22 21.16 -31.15
N GLY A 469 1.70 20.82 -29.97
CA GLY A 469 0.48 20.03 -29.82
C GLY A 469 0.65 18.51 -30.02
N ALA A 470 1.84 18.03 -30.41
CA ALA A 470 2.13 16.60 -30.45
C ALA A 470 2.02 15.97 -29.04
N THR A 471 1.62 14.70 -28.99
CA THR A 471 1.41 13.96 -27.74
C THR A 471 2.68 13.20 -27.36
N LEU A 472 3.08 13.29 -26.10
CA LEU A 472 4.02 12.38 -25.46
C LEU A 472 3.23 11.44 -24.55
N ALA A 473 3.36 10.13 -24.75
CA ALA A 473 2.78 9.13 -23.89
C ALA A 473 3.88 8.37 -23.15
N LEU A 474 3.92 8.52 -21.83
CA LEU A 474 4.81 7.75 -20.97
C LEU A 474 4.05 6.53 -20.44
N VAL A 475 4.55 5.33 -20.72
CA VAL A 475 3.98 4.08 -20.20
C VAL A 475 4.85 3.62 -19.02
N GLU A 476 4.45 4.00 -17.81
CA GLU A 476 5.26 3.89 -16.58
C GLU A 476 4.40 3.40 -15.40
N ARG A 477 5.01 3.19 -14.24
CA ARG A 477 4.34 2.76 -12.99
C ARG A 477 4.34 3.90 -11.96
N PRO A 478 3.48 4.92 -12.09
CA PRO A 478 3.51 6.06 -11.19
C PRO A 478 3.09 5.69 -9.76
N ILE A 479 3.78 6.23 -8.77
CA ILE A 479 3.37 6.16 -7.37
C ILE A 479 2.27 7.20 -7.16
N ARG A 480 1.02 6.75 -7.04
CA ARG A 480 -0.13 7.66 -6.91
C ARG A 480 -0.18 8.35 -5.55
N ASP A 481 -0.65 9.60 -5.56
CA ASP A 481 -0.85 10.40 -4.36
C ASP A 481 -1.97 9.82 -3.49
N GLY A 482 -1.86 9.96 -2.17
CA GLY A 482 -2.81 9.39 -1.20
C GLY A 482 -2.30 8.13 -0.53
N ARG A 483 -3.03 7.01 -0.63
CA ARG A 483 -2.58 5.70 -0.11
C ARG A 483 -1.87 4.92 -1.23
N PRO A 484 -0.55 4.96 -1.32
CA PRO A 484 0.17 4.31 -2.41
C PRO A 484 -0.07 2.79 -2.38
N ALA A 485 -0.32 2.22 -3.56
CA ALA A 485 -0.35 0.77 -3.72
C ALA A 485 1.03 0.18 -3.38
N VAL A 486 1.04 -1.03 -2.82
CA VAL A 486 2.28 -1.70 -2.39
C VAL A 486 3.20 -1.99 -3.59
N LEU A 487 2.63 -2.31 -4.75
CA LEU A 487 3.40 -2.79 -5.90
C LEU A 487 4.30 -1.69 -6.51
N PRO A 488 3.84 -0.45 -6.80
CA PRO A 488 4.72 0.66 -7.19
C PRO A 488 5.87 0.91 -6.21
N LEU A 489 5.60 0.86 -4.90
CA LEU A 489 6.64 1.05 -3.87
C LEU A 489 7.65 -0.11 -3.86
N ALA A 490 7.18 -1.35 -4.04
CA ALA A 490 8.06 -2.52 -4.15
C ALA A 490 8.97 -2.42 -5.39
N PHE A 491 8.44 -1.94 -6.52
CA PHE A 491 9.24 -1.68 -7.73
C PHE A 491 10.24 -0.54 -7.53
N SER A 492 9.88 0.52 -6.79
CA SER A 492 10.83 1.58 -6.42
C SER A 492 12.05 1.03 -5.66
N VAL A 493 11.82 0.14 -4.67
CA VAL A 493 12.90 -0.57 -3.97
C VAL A 493 13.67 -1.52 -4.89
N HIS A 494 12.98 -2.20 -5.80
CA HIS A 494 13.61 -3.05 -6.81
C HIS A 494 14.57 -2.26 -7.71
N MET A 495 14.15 -1.10 -8.20
CA MET A 495 14.98 -0.22 -9.01
C MET A 495 16.19 0.25 -8.21
N MET A 496 15.97 0.76 -6.99
CA MET A 496 17.06 1.17 -6.10
C MET A 496 18.11 0.05 -5.88
N ALA A 497 17.67 -1.20 -5.74
CA ALA A 497 18.55 -2.34 -5.50
C ALA A 497 19.24 -2.89 -6.77
N ASN A 498 18.57 -2.82 -7.92
CA ASN A 498 18.98 -3.51 -9.16
C ASN A 498 19.37 -2.58 -10.29
N THR A 499 19.31 -1.27 -10.12
CA THR A 499 19.86 -0.30 -11.07
C THR A 499 20.76 0.69 -10.35
N THR A 500 21.56 1.43 -11.11
CA THR A 500 22.52 2.39 -10.54
C THR A 500 21.86 3.70 -10.16
N GLN A 501 20.85 4.14 -10.92
CA GLN A 501 20.21 5.46 -10.79
C GLN A 501 18.70 5.44 -11.04
N GLY A 502 18.10 4.28 -11.29
CA GLY A 502 16.69 4.18 -11.63
C GLY A 502 15.80 4.35 -10.41
N ARG A 503 14.62 4.93 -10.63
CA ARG A 503 13.60 5.15 -9.62
C ARG A 503 12.21 5.19 -10.23
N GLU A 504 11.24 4.66 -9.50
CA GLU A 504 9.84 4.99 -9.73
C GLU A 504 9.55 6.40 -9.19
N ARG A 505 8.63 7.11 -9.83
CA ARG A 505 8.27 8.50 -9.51
C ARG A 505 6.81 8.61 -9.14
N THR A 506 6.47 9.58 -8.29
CA THR A 506 5.07 9.93 -8.06
C THR A 506 4.46 10.62 -9.27
N THR A 507 3.13 10.67 -9.32
CA THR A 507 2.43 11.46 -10.35
C THR A 507 2.85 12.95 -10.30
N ASP A 508 3.02 13.49 -9.09
CA ASP A 508 3.51 14.86 -8.89
C ASP A 508 4.94 15.05 -9.39
N GLU A 509 5.85 14.12 -9.10
CA GLU A 509 7.23 14.16 -9.60
C GLU A 509 7.29 14.07 -11.13
N PHE A 510 6.45 13.23 -11.76
CA PHE A 510 6.31 13.22 -13.21
C PHE A 510 5.81 14.55 -13.75
N ARG A 511 4.84 15.19 -13.08
CA ARG A 511 4.30 16.50 -13.49
C ARG A 511 5.38 17.58 -13.45
N GLU A 512 6.17 17.62 -12.39
CA GLU A 512 7.29 18.56 -12.25
C GLU A 512 8.36 18.33 -13.31
N LEU A 513 8.77 17.07 -13.50
CA LEU A 513 9.78 16.67 -14.48
C LEU A 513 9.34 16.99 -15.92
N LEU A 514 8.08 16.71 -16.27
CA LEU A 514 7.50 17.05 -17.57
C LEU A 514 7.46 18.57 -17.77
N SER A 515 6.97 19.32 -16.78
CA SER A 515 6.86 20.79 -16.85
C SER A 515 8.21 21.46 -17.04
N ALA A 516 9.25 21.00 -16.33
CA ALA A 516 10.61 21.51 -16.47
C ALA A 516 11.21 21.30 -17.87
N ASN A 517 10.67 20.35 -18.65
CA ASN A 517 11.19 19.95 -19.95
C ASN A 517 10.25 20.29 -21.13
N GLY A 518 9.32 21.22 -20.92
CA GLY A 518 8.46 21.74 -21.99
C GLY A 518 7.24 20.87 -22.31
N PHE A 519 6.71 20.18 -21.29
CA PHE A 519 5.50 19.38 -21.40
C PHE A 519 4.47 19.73 -20.32
N THR A 520 3.19 19.64 -20.66
CA THR A 520 2.09 19.68 -19.69
C THR A 520 1.48 18.29 -19.58
N LEU A 521 1.49 17.69 -18.39
CA LEU A 521 0.76 16.46 -18.10
C LEU A 521 -0.75 16.75 -18.11
N GLU A 522 -1.49 16.17 -19.04
CA GLU A 522 -2.94 16.39 -19.20
C GLU A 522 -3.77 15.31 -18.51
N ASP A 523 -3.30 14.07 -18.55
CA ASP A 523 -4.10 12.92 -18.12
C ASP A 523 -3.22 11.74 -17.65
N VAL A 524 -3.78 10.88 -16.79
CA VAL A 524 -3.15 9.64 -16.32
C VAL A 524 -4.16 8.50 -16.43
N ARG A 525 -3.91 7.58 -17.37
CA ARG A 525 -4.85 6.52 -17.75
C ARG A 525 -4.37 5.19 -17.20
N GLU A 526 -5.23 4.52 -16.44
CA GLU A 526 -4.84 3.32 -15.70
C GLU A 526 -4.70 2.08 -16.60
N LEU A 527 -3.71 1.24 -16.27
CA LEU A 527 -3.50 -0.08 -16.85
C LEU A 527 -3.39 -1.14 -15.73
N PRO A 528 -3.59 -2.43 -16.03
CA PRO A 528 -3.36 -3.51 -15.06
C PRO A 528 -1.95 -3.48 -14.47
N LEU A 529 -1.79 -4.15 -13.32
CA LEU A 529 -0.52 -4.25 -12.59
C LEU A 529 0.04 -2.87 -12.19
N ASP A 530 -0.83 -1.91 -11.85
CA ASP A 530 -0.46 -0.54 -11.43
C ASP A 530 0.37 0.25 -12.47
N MET A 531 0.36 -0.19 -13.73
CA MET A 531 0.90 0.61 -14.83
C MET A 531 -0.07 1.74 -15.18
N ALA A 532 0.43 2.77 -15.84
CA ALA A 532 -0.40 3.83 -16.38
C ALA A 532 0.22 4.40 -17.66
N VAL A 533 -0.61 5.04 -18.47
CA VAL A 533 -0.19 5.93 -19.53
C VAL A 533 -0.35 7.37 -19.05
N LEU A 534 0.76 8.08 -18.88
CA LEU A 534 0.77 9.50 -18.60
C LEU A 534 0.78 10.24 -19.95
N VAL A 535 -0.28 10.97 -20.24
CA VAL A 535 -0.46 11.69 -21.49
C VAL A 535 -0.06 13.15 -21.28
N ALA A 536 0.97 13.58 -21.99
CA ALA A 536 1.50 14.94 -21.92
C ALA A 536 1.51 15.62 -23.30
N ARG A 537 1.36 16.94 -23.33
CA ARG A 537 1.47 17.76 -24.54
C ARG A 537 2.72 18.60 -24.54
N ALA A 538 3.34 18.71 -25.71
CA ALA A 538 4.40 19.68 -25.94
C ALA A 538 3.89 21.12 -25.73
N THR A 539 4.50 21.87 -24.82
CA THR A 539 4.16 23.29 -24.55
C THR A 539 4.85 24.23 -25.51
N VAL A 540 4.27 25.41 -25.73
CA VAL A 540 4.81 26.51 -26.55
C VAL A 540 6.18 26.98 -26.07
#